data_AF-A0A8E0S4E1-F1
#
_entry.id   AF-A0A8E0S4E1-F1
#
_cell.length_a   1.000
_cell.length_b   1.000
_cell.length_c   1.000
_cell.angle_alpha   90.00
_cell.angle_beta   90.00
_cell.angle_gamma   90.00
#
_symmetry.space_group_name_H-M   'P 1'
#
loop_
_entity.id
_entity.type
_entity.pdbx_description
1 polymer ?
#
loop_
_entity_poly.entity_id
_entity_poly.type
_entity_poly.pdbx_seq_one_letter_code
_entity_poly.pdbx_strand_id
1 'polypeptide(L)'
;YPFNSIQGVTIRCRISRDKHGVDRGLFPTYYLHMERDDRKFFLLAARRRKRSTTSNYVISCDATDLSRDAESFAGKLRSNFLGTQFVLYAGGKRARRGDMSAPVRSRASIRSTDSENFDDSNASGHETLRELAAVIYDTNVLGFKGPRRMTVLLPRMTSTDQHTEFGVGTTCLETLPYHCCSLQISLAHGLGQQRRTLLECWKHKSWDGLMELHNKSPVWNEDTQSYVLNFYGRVTQASVKNFQIVHDSDASYVVMQFGRVADDAFTMDYAYPMCALQAFGIALSSFDGKLACE
;
A
#
# COMPACT_ATOMS: atom_id res chain seq x y z
N TYR A 1 8.65 12.91 11.38
CA TYR A 1 9.62 12.00 10.72
C TYR A 1 9.12 11.73 9.31
N PRO A 2 9.89 12.01 8.25
CA PRO A 2 9.34 12.04 6.91
C PRO A 2 9.11 10.59 6.43
N PHE A 3 7.84 10.19 6.31
CA PHE A 3 7.45 8.88 5.80
C PHE A 3 7.64 8.74 4.28
N ASN A 4 8.07 9.82 3.62
CA ASN A 4 8.32 9.89 2.18
C ASN A 4 9.79 9.65 1.87
N SER A 5 10.06 8.88 0.83
CA SER A 5 11.39 8.64 0.32
C SER A 5 11.88 9.84 -0.51
N ILE A 6 13.16 10.17 -0.36
CA ILE A 6 13.85 11.20 -1.15
C ILE A 6 14.46 10.51 -2.37
N GLN A 7 14.52 11.19 -3.52
CA GLN A 7 15.20 10.65 -4.70
C GLN A 7 16.66 10.27 -4.37
N GLY A 8 17.08 9.10 -4.83
CA GLY A 8 18.42 8.57 -4.56
C GLY A 8 18.62 7.95 -3.16
N VAL A 9 17.61 7.96 -2.28
CA VAL A 9 17.68 7.35 -0.94
C VAL A 9 16.75 6.15 -0.85
N THR A 10 17.32 5.00 -0.47
CA THR A 10 16.55 3.81 -0.10
C THR A 10 16.36 3.76 1.41
N ILE A 11 15.10 3.73 1.84
CA ILE A 11 14.73 3.52 3.24
C ILE A 11 14.65 2.02 3.49
N ARG A 12 15.45 1.53 4.44
CA ARG A 12 15.49 0.11 4.83
C ARG A 12 14.57 -0.15 6.01
N CYS A 13 13.72 -1.16 5.90
CA CYS A 13 12.81 -1.53 6.99
C CYS A 13 12.77 -3.05 7.23
N ARG A 14 12.22 -3.39 8.40
CA ARG A 14 11.91 -4.74 8.84
C ARG A 14 10.42 -4.85 9.15
N ILE A 15 9.79 -5.91 8.67
CA ILE A 15 8.47 -6.33 9.10
C ILE A 15 8.63 -7.54 10.03
N SER A 16 8.07 -7.46 11.24
CA SER A 16 7.86 -8.61 12.12
C SER A 16 6.39 -9.00 12.13
N ARG A 17 6.13 -10.31 12.18
CA ARG A 17 4.78 -10.87 12.25
C ARG A 17 4.57 -11.54 13.60
N ASP A 18 3.64 -11.02 14.38
CA ASP A 18 3.21 -11.64 15.63
C ASP A 18 1.98 -12.53 15.37
N LYS A 19 2.18 -13.85 15.46
CA LYS A 19 1.14 -14.87 15.39
C LYS A 19 0.58 -15.24 16.76
N HIS A 20 1.21 -14.82 17.86
CA HIS A 20 0.83 -15.23 19.22
C HIS A 20 -0.25 -14.33 19.81
N GLY A 21 -0.61 -13.26 19.10
CA GLY A 21 -1.71 -12.39 19.47
C GLY A 21 -3.11 -13.02 19.34
N VAL A 22 -4.06 -12.15 18.95
CA VAL A 22 -5.50 -12.39 19.03
C VAL A 22 -5.97 -13.64 18.25
N ASP A 23 -6.90 -14.41 18.83
CA ASP A 23 -7.56 -15.61 18.24
C ASP A 23 -6.62 -16.73 17.78
N ARG A 24 -5.69 -17.15 18.64
CA ARG A 24 -4.85 -18.35 18.41
C ARG A 24 -4.06 -18.30 17.08
N GLY A 25 -3.68 -17.09 16.65
CA GLY A 25 -2.85 -16.87 15.46
C GLY A 25 -3.58 -16.81 14.12
N LEU A 26 -4.92 -16.78 14.12
CA LEU A 26 -5.70 -16.63 12.88
C LEU A 26 -5.60 -15.23 12.26
N PHE A 27 -5.31 -14.21 13.07
CA PHE A 27 -5.24 -12.80 12.63
C PHE A 27 -3.96 -12.15 13.14
N PRO A 28 -2.80 -12.48 12.53
CA PRO A 28 -1.52 -11.98 12.98
C PRO A 28 -1.45 -10.44 12.90
N THR A 29 -0.66 -9.87 13.79
CA THR A 29 -0.33 -8.44 13.79
C THR A 29 1.05 -8.26 13.15
N TYR A 30 1.18 -7.26 12.30
CA TYR A 30 2.41 -6.94 11.58
C TYR A 30 2.94 -5.62 12.07
N TYR A 31 4.24 -5.54 12.34
CA TYR A 31 4.90 -4.31 12.79
C TYR A 31 6.01 -3.93 11.82
N LEU A 32 5.98 -2.71 11.34
CA LEU A 32 6.99 -2.12 10.48
C LEU A 32 7.95 -1.27 11.31
N HIS A 33 9.24 -1.54 11.15
CA HIS A 33 10.31 -0.77 11.76
C HIS A 33 11.31 -0.30 10.72
N MET A 34 11.70 0.98 10.74
CA MET A 34 12.86 1.48 9.99
C MET A 34 14.15 0.99 10.63
N GLU A 35 15.10 0.52 9.83
CA GLU A 35 16.43 0.13 10.26
C GLU A 35 17.42 1.27 10.00
N ARG A 36 18.11 1.75 11.04
CA ARG A 36 19.17 2.77 10.94
C ARG A 36 20.20 2.57 12.05
N ASP A 37 21.47 2.51 11.69
CA ASP A 37 22.61 2.44 12.64
C ASP A 37 22.41 1.34 13.70
N ASP A 38 22.06 0.12 13.25
CA ASP A 38 21.70 -1.07 14.08
C ASP A 38 20.51 -0.89 15.04
N ARG A 39 19.79 0.23 14.93
CA ARG A 39 18.56 0.51 15.68
C ARG A 39 17.34 0.31 14.81
N LYS A 40 16.22 0.02 15.49
CA LYS A 40 14.90 -0.15 14.87
C LYS A 40 13.96 0.91 15.41
N PHE A 41 13.32 1.64 14.51
CA PHE A 41 12.35 2.69 14.84
C PHE A 41 10.98 2.26 14.35
N PHE A 42 10.03 2.12 15.27
CA PHE A 42 8.65 1.78 14.92
C PHE A 42 8.04 2.83 13.98
N LEU A 43 7.34 2.36 12.94
CA LEU A 43 6.65 3.21 11.98
C LEU A 43 5.14 2.96 11.96
N LEU A 44 4.74 1.71 11.74
CA LEU A 44 3.35 1.32 11.50
C LEU A 44 3.07 -0.06 12.08
N ALA A 45 1.84 -0.28 12.52
CA ALA A 45 1.30 -1.59 12.83
C ALA A 45 0.08 -1.88 11.93
N ALA A 46 -0.14 -3.15 11.60
CA ALA A 46 -1.30 -3.57 10.84
C ALA A 46 -1.86 -4.91 11.30
N ARG A 47 -3.17 -5.09 11.19
CA ARG A 47 -3.82 -6.38 11.51
C ARG A 47 -5.02 -6.63 10.62
N ARG A 48 -5.16 -7.89 10.15
CA ARG A 48 -6.33 -8.35 9.41
C ARG A 48 -7.55 -8.40 10.33
N ARG A 49 -8.71 -7.97 9.82
CA ARG A 49 -9.97 -7.97 10.57
C ARG A 49 -10.67 -9.32 10.53
N LYS A 50 -11.30 -9.68 11.65
CA LYS A 50 -12.00 -10.97 11.85
C LYS A 50 -13.34 -11.09 11.13
N ARG A 51 -14.11 -10.00 11.09
CA ARG A 51 -15.50 -9.97 10.60
C ARG A 51 -15.57 -9.36 9.20
N SER A 52 -14.72 -9.84 8.29
CA SER A 52 -14.68 -9.36 6.91
C SER A 52 -14.65 -10.56 5.98
N THR A 53 -15.56 -10.57 5.00
CA THR A 53 -15.67 -11.61 3.97
C THR A 53 -14.44 -11.59 3.05
N THR A 54 -13.95 -10.39 2.73
CA THR A 54 -12.69 -10.18 2.02
C THR A 54 -11.57 -9.80 2.99
N SER A 55 -10.32 -9.88 2.54
CA SER A 55 -9.20 -9.41 3.34
C SER A 55 -9.28 -7.91 3.56
N ASN A 56 -9.19 -7.52 4.82
CA ASN A 56 -9.32 -6.13 5.26
C ASN A 56 -8.34 -5.88 6.40
N TYR A 57 -7.33 -5.06 6.17
CA TYR A 57 -6.33 -4.68 7.16
C TYR A 57 -6.57 -3.26 7.62
N VAL A 58 -6.49 -3.06 8.94
CA VAL A 58 -6.35 -1.72 9.54
C VAL A 58 -4.86 -1.47 9.74
N ILE A 59 -4.40 -0.28 9.36
CA ILE A 59 -3.01 0.17 9.52
C ILE A 59 -3.02 1.41 10.44
N SER A 60 -2.15 1.42 11.43
CA SER A 60 -2.07 2.44 12.48
C SER A 60 -0.63 2.90 12.72
N CYS A 61 -0.46 4.16 13.11
CA CYS A 61 0.79 4.72 13.63
C CYS A 61 1.00 4.43 15.12
N ASP A 62 0.09 3.70 15.75
CA ASP A 62 0.18 3.22 17.13
C ASP A 62 -0.02 1.71 17.16
N ALA A 63 0.97 0.99 17.70
CA ALA A 63 0.92 -0.47 17.83
C ALA A 63 -0.15 -0.94 18.82
N THR A 64 -0.54 -0.09 19.78
CA THR A 64 -1.47 -0.43 20.85
C THR A 64 -2.93 -0.22 20.44
N ASP A 65 -3.18 0.66 19.46
CA ASP A 65 -4.52 0.95 18.95
C ASP A 65 -4.65 0.66 17.44
N LEU A 66 -5.19 -0.51 17.13
CA LEU A 66 -5.52 -0.98 15.78
C LEU A 66 -7.03 -0.87 15.50
N SER A 67 -7.66 0.21 15.96
CA SER A 67 -9.04 0.56 15.67
C SER A 67 -9.15 1.45 14.42
N ARG A 68 -10.29 1.37 13.72
CA ARG A 68 -10.61 2.25 12.58
C ARG A 68 -11.00 3.66 13.02
N ASP A 69 -11.40 3.80 14.29
CA ASP A 69 -11.90 5.03 14.87
C ASP A 69 -10.82 5.72 15.74
N ALA A 70 -9.62 5.13 15.77
CA ALA A 70 -8.44 5.65 16.44
C ALA A 70 -7.91 6.92 15.76
N GLU A 71 -7.34 7.83 16.54
CA GLU A 71 -6.63 9.00 16.00
C GLU A 71 -5.34 8.61 15.28
N SER A 72 -4.75 7.47 15.66
CA SER A 72 -3.56 6.87 15.06
C SER A 72 -3.84 6.14 13.75
N PHE A 73 -5.10 6.07 13.29
CA PHE A 73 -5.49 5.40 12.05
C PHE A 73 -4.74 5.98 10.84
N ALA A 74 -3.86 5.18 10.25
CA ALA A 74 -3.01 5.57 9.13
C ALA A 74 -3.63 5.21 7.78
N GLY A 75 -4.35 4.09 7.70
CA GLY A 75 -4.95 3.63 6.46
C GLY A 75 -5.58 2.25 6.54
N LYS A 76 -6.10 1.79 5.40
CA LYS A 76 -6.78 0.50 5.28
C LYS A 76 -6.48 -0.15 3.94
N LEU A 77 -6.11 -1.43 3.96
CA LEU A 77 -5.96 -2.26 2.76
C LEU A 77 -7.19 -3.17 2.64
N ARG A 78 -7.85 -3.17 1.48
CA ARG A 78 -9.00 -4.06 1.22
C ARG A 78 -8.79 -4.85 -0.07
N SER A 79 -9.08 -6.14 -0.03
CA SER A 79 -9.06 -7.01 -1.21
C SER A 79 -10.43 -7.12 -1.88
N ASN A 80 -10.42 -7.52 -3.14
CA ASN A 80 -11.57 -8.17 -3.78
C ASN A 80 -11.80 -9.59 -3.21
N PHE A 81 -12.88 -10.22 -3.63
CA PHE A 81 -13.26 -11.56 -3.15
C PHE A 81 -12.22 -12.64 -3.46
N LEU A 82 -11.61 -12.61 -4.65
CA LEU A 82 -10.62 -13.61 -5.09
C LEU A 82 -9.24 -13.43 -4.46
N GLY A 83 -8.97 -12.29 -3.80
CA GLY A 83 -7.64 -11.94 -3.32
C GLY A 83 -6.65 -11.64 -4.45
N THR A 84 -7.13 -11.24 -5.61
CA THR A 84 -6.31 -10.91 -6.80
C THR A 84 -6.12 -9.41 -6.96
N GLN A 85 -6.97 -8.59 -6.35
CA GLN A 85 -6.88 -7.13 -6.39
C GLN A 85 -6.97 -6.58 -4.97
N PHE A 86 -6.13 -5.60 -4.65
CA PHE A 86 -6.11 -4.91 -3.37
C PHE A 86 -6.05 -3.41 -3.59
N VAL A 87 -6.75 -2.65 -2.75
CA VAL A 87 -6.72 -1.19 -2.75
C VAL A 87 -6.35 -0.68 -1.35
N LEU A 88 -5.35 0.18 -1.31
CA LEU A 88 -4.89 0.87 -0.12
C LEU A 88 -5.51 2.26 -0.05
N TYR A 89 -6.18 2.54 1.06
CA TYR A 89 -6.81 3.82 1.35
C TYR A 89 -6.06 4.55 2.47
N ALA A 90 -5.88 5.86 2.29
CA ALA A 90 -5.36 6.75 3.32
C ALA A 90 -6.34 6.88 4.50
N GLY A 91 -5.79 7.06 5.70
CA GLY A 91 -6.55 7.54 6.86
C GLY A 91 -6.97 9.00 6.68
N GLY A 92 -8.22 9.29 6.96
CA GLY A 92 -8.75 10.66 7.01
C GLY A 92 -9.45 10.89 8.34
N LYS A 93 -9.37 12.11 8.88
CA LYS A 93 -10.16 12.51 10.05
C LYS A 93 -11.63 12.34 9.70
N ARG A 94 -12.33 11.41 10.37
CA ARG A 94 -13.79 11.38 10.34
C ARG A 94 -14.26 12.65 11.05
N ALA A 95 -15.01 13.50 10.35
CA ALA A 95 -15.74 14.57 11.02
C ALA A 95 -16.59 13.92 12.12
N ARG A 96 -16.36 14.32 13.37
CA ARG A 96 -17.15 13.80 14.50
C ARG A 96 -18.61 14.14 14.20
N ARG A 97 -19.50 13.17 14.39
CA ARG A 97 -20.94 13.32 14.16
C ARG A 97 -21.43 14.43 15.12
N GLY A 98 -21.63 15.65 14.60
CA GLY A 98 -21.96 16.84 15.39
C GLY A 98 -21.26 18.15 15.01
N ASP A 99 -20.27 18.14 14.10
CA ASP A 99 -19.63 19.37 13.65
C ASP A 99 -20.49 20.11 12.61
N MET A 100 -21.19 21.15 13.06
CA MET A 100 -22.10 22.00 12.27
C MET A 100 -21.37 22.91 11.25
N SER A 101 -20.04 22.79 11.12
CA SER A 101 -19.21 23.61 10.22
C SER A 101 -18.95 22.99 8.84
N ALA A 102 -19.41 21.76 8.56
CA ALA A 102 -19.23 21.13 7.26
C ALA A 102 -20.28 21.62 6.23
N PRO A 103 -19.87 21.96 4.98
CA PRO A 103 -20.82 22.42 3.97
C PRO A 103 -21.84 21.32 3.68
N VAL A 104 -23.11 21.72 3.61
CA VAL A 104 -24.28 20.91 3.30
C VAL A 104 -23.99 20.06 2.06
N ARG A 105 -23.82 18.74 2.24
CA ARG A 105 -23.59 17.82 1.13
C ARG A 105 -24.90 17.64 0.36
N SER A 106 -24.97 18.22 -0.84
CA SER A 106 -26.07 18.06 -1.77
C SER A 106 -26.20 16.60 -2.21
N ARG A 107 -27.39 16.06 -1.97
CA ARG A 107 -27.88 14.74 -2.36
C ARG A 107 -28.17 14.74 -3.87
N ALA A 108 -27.19 14.48 -4.71
CA ALA A 108 -27.37 14.27 -6.16
C ALA A 108 -26.34 13.24 -6.65
N SER A 109 -26.73 11.96 -6.69
CA SER A 109 -27.14 11.24 -7.89
C SER A 109 -25.96 10.80 -8.78
N ILE A 110 -25.67 9.49 -8.80
CA ILE A 110 -25.55 8.69 -10.02
C ILE A 110 -25.82 7.23 -9.63
N ARG A 111 -26.94 6.73 -10.14
CA ARG A 111 -27.14 5.31 -10.40
C ARG A 111 -26.47 5.04 -11.74
N SER A 112 -25.57 4.07 -11.82
CA SER A 112 -25.21 3.44 -13.08
C SER A 112 -25.11 1.95 -12.87
N THR A 113 -26.00 1.27 -13.57
CA THR A 113 -26.20 -0.17 -13.70
C THR A 113 -24.99 -0.86 -14.35
N ASP A 114 -24.75 -2.08 -13.86
CA ASP A 114 -24.08 -3.21 -14.50
C ASP A 114 -22.55 -3.13 -14.75
N SER A 115 -21.78 -3.57 -13.75
CA SER A 115 -20.61 -4.45 -13.94
C SER A 115 -20.12 -5.00 -12.58
N GLU A 116 -20.30 -6.30 -12.39
CA GLU A 116 -19.80 -7.17 -11.29
C GLU A 116 -19.52 -6.47 -9.95
N ASN A 117 -20.62 -6.27 -9.22
CA ASN A 117 -20.71 -5.42 -8.04
C ASN A 117 -19.93 -5.97 -6.83
N PHE A 118 -19.08 -5.11 -6.29
CA PHE A 118 -18.56 -5.16 -4.94
C PHE A 118 -19.72 -4.89 -3.97
N ASP A 119 -20.44 -5.94 -3.59
CA ASP A 119 -21.67 -5.82 -2.80
C ASP A 119 -21.34 -5.47 -1.33
N ASP A 120 -21.24 -4.17 -1.04
CA ASP A 120 -20.90 -3.63 0.29
C ASP A 120 -22.19 -3.18 1.00
N SER A 121 -22.95 -4.13 1.56
CA SER A 121 -24.16 -3.90 2.37
C SER A 121 -23.89 -3.22 3.73
N ASN A 122 -22.73 -2.57 3.91
CA ASN A 122 -22.35 -1.84 5.13
C ASN A 122 -21.68 -0.47 4.85
N ALA A 123 -21.91 0.10 3.66
CA ALA A 123 -21.25 1.29 3.13
C ALA A 123 -21.67 2.65 3.73
N SER A 124 -22.11 2.74 4.98
CA SER A 124 -22.52 4.02 5.60
C SER A 124 -21.36 4.95 6.02
N GLY A 125 -20.13 4.73 5.51
CA GLY A 125 -18.97 5.56 5.87
C GLY A 125 -17.72 5.41 5.01
N HIS A 126 -17.84 4.98 3.75
CA HIS A 126 -16.70 4.82 2.82
C HIS A 126 -16.44 6.04 1.91
N GLU A 127 -17.31 7.04 1.95
CA GLU A 127 -17.46 8.05 0.91
C GLU A 127 -16.36 9.14 0.84
N THR A 128 -15.17 8.97 1.42
CA THR A 128 -14.14 10.05 1.40
C THR A 128 -12.68 9.58 1.50
N LEU A 129 -12.38 8.29 1.60
CA LEU A 129 -10.99 7.84 1.76
C LEU A 129 -10.25 7.88 0.41
N ARG A 130 -9.09 8.54 0.38
CA ARG A 130 -8.24 8.67 -0.81
C ARG A 130 -7.46 7.38 -1.06
N GLU A 131 -7.47 6.90 -2.31
CA GLU A 131 -6.65 5.76 -2.74
C GLU A 131 -5.16 6.17 -2.83
N LEU A 132 -4.30 5.35 -2.24
CA LEU A 132 -2.84 5.56 -2.18
C LEU A 132 -2.07 4.59 -3.06
N ALA A 133 -2.60 3.37 -3.23
CA ALA A 133 -2.03 2.36 -4.09
C ALA A 133 -3.11 1.32 -4.44
N ALA A 134 -2.94 0.64 -5.56
CA ALA A 134 -3.63 -0.62 -5.84
C ALA A 134 -2.63 -1.69 -6.26
N VAL A 135 -2.93 -2.95 -5.95
CA VAL A 135 -2.11 -4.11 -6.30
C VAL A 135 -2.98 -5.09 -7.05
N ILE A 136 -2.48 -5.56 -8.19
CA ILE A 136 -3.13 -6.56 -9.04
C ILE A 136 -2.19 -7.75 -9.17
N TYR A 137 -2.73 -8.93 -8.93
CA TYR A 137 -2.06 -10.20 -9.14
C TYR A 137 -2.75 -10.92 -10.29
N ASP A 138 -1.98 -11.26 -11.31
CA ASP A 138 -2.51 -12.02 -12.43
C ASP A 138 -2.89 -13.43 -11.95
N THR A 139 -4.08 -13.86 -12.36
CA THR A 139 -4.54 -15.23 -12.15
C THR A 139 -3.87 -16.15 -13.15
N ASN A 140 -3.30 -17.24 -12.68
CA ASN A 140 -2.76 -18.28 -13.54
C ASN A 140 -3.92 -19.11 -14.10
N VAL A 141 -4.51 -18.67 -15.21
CA VAL A 141 -5.56 -19.42 -15.91
C VAL A 141 -4.89 -20.18 -17.06
N LEU A 142 -5.10 -21.50 -17.14
CA LEU A 142 -4.63 -22.41 -18.20
C LEU A 142 -3.15 -22.89 -18.12
N GLY A 143 -2.65 -23.24 -16.94
CA GLY A 143 -1.43 -24.07 -16.84
C GLY A 143 -0.13 -23.42 -17.31
N PHE A 144 -0.12 -22.11 -17.55
CA PHE A 144 1.10 -21.34 -17.83
C PHE A 144 2.03 -21.38 -16.61
N LYS A 145 3.11 -22.15 -16.74
CA LYS A 145 4.19 -22.24 -15.75
C LYS A 145 5.12 -21.04 -15.92
N GLY A 146 4.79 -19.93 -15.27
CA GLY A 146 5.63 -18.73 -15.21
C GLY A 146 5.57 -18.05 -13.84
N PRO A 147 6.56 -17.21 -13.50
CA PRO A 147 6.49 -16.34 -12.33
C PRO A 147 5.21 -15.50 -12.36
N ARG A 148 4.47 -15.47 -11.24
CA ARG A 148 3.20 -14.70 -11.14
C ARG A 148 3.48 -13.22 -11.39
N ARG A 149 2.71 -12.59 -12.29
CA ARG A 149 2.78 -11.15 -12.55
C ARG A 149 2.05 -10.38 -11.45
N MET A 150 2.68 -9.30 -11.00
CA MET A 150 2.17 -8.36 -10.02
C MET A 150 2.33 -6.95 -10.57
N THR A 151 1.21 -6.24 -10.65
CA THR A 151 1.15 -4.83 -11.03
C THR A 151 0.81 -4.00 -9.81
N VAL A 152 1.56 -2.92 -9.61
CA VAL A 152 1.36 -1.94 -8.55
C VAL A 152 1.01 -0.61 -9.20
N LEU A 153 -0.09 -0.01 -8.77
CA LEU A 153 -0.58 1.27 -9.25
C LEU A 153 -0.40 2.32 -8.17
N LEU A 154 0.32 3.39 -8.48
CA LEU A 154 0.45 4.56 -7.62
C LEU A 154 -0.16 5.79 -8.32
N PRO A 155 -0.73 6.75 -7.57
CA PRO A 155 -1.04 8.06 -8.13
C PRO A 155 0.23 8.72 -8.68
N ARG A 156 0.15 9.29 -9.89
CA ARG A 156 1.27 10.01 -10.52
C ARG A 156 1.63 11.26 -9.70
N MET A 157 2.93 11.51 -9.52
CA MET A 157 3.45 12.75 -8.94
C MET A 157 3.56 13.83 -10.02
N THR A 158 3.29 15.08 -9.65
CA THR A 158 3.43 16.25 -10.53
C THR A 158 4.86 16.82 -10.47
N SER A 159 5.25 17.61 -11.48
CA SER A 159 6.60 18.17 -11.61
C SER A 159 7.02 19.15 -10.50
N THR A 160 6.08 19.64 -9.69
CA THR A 160 6.32 20.53 -8.53
C THR A 160 6.65 19.75 -7.26
N ASP A 161 6.64 18.41 -7.30
CA ASP A 161 6.79 17.56 -6.11
C ASP A 161 8.25 17.31 -5.67
N GLN A 162 9.15 18.26 -5.98
CA GLN A 162 10.43 18.43 -5.30
C GLN A 162 10.41 19.70 -4.44
N HIS A 163 10.98 19.60 -3.23
CA HIS A 163 11.25 20.67 -2.26
C HIS A 163 10.06 21.24 -1.47
N THR A 164 9.90 20.76 -0.24
CA THR A 164 10.03 21.70 0.89
C THR A 164 11.27 21.28 1.68
N GLU A 165 12.37 22.00 1.46
CA GLU A 165 13.44 22.07 2.45
C GLU A 165 12.82 22.53 3.77
N PHE A 166 13.19 21.85 4.86
CA PHE A 166 12.93 22.34 6.20
C PHE A 166 13.68 23.65 6.37
N GLY A 167 12.97 24.77 6.17
CA GLY A 167 13.42 26.07 6.60
C GLY A 167 13.69 26.03 8.11
N VAL A 168 14.90 26.40 8.48
CA VAL A 168 15.34 26.62 9.85
C VAL A 168 14.38 27.61 10.51
N GLY A 169 13.66 27.18 11.55
CA GLY A 169 12.89 28.07 12.43
C GLY A 169 11.39 27.86 12.45
N THR A 170 10.89 26.70 12.85
CA THR A 170 9.61 26.65 13.59
C THR A 170 9.67 25.54 14.62
N THR A 171 9.47 25.94 15.86
CA THR A 171 9.52 25.12 17.07
C THR A 171 8.59 23.91 16.99
N CYS A 172 9.12 22.78 17.44
CA CYS A 172 8.42 21.53 17.64
C CYS A 172 7.24 21.71 18.59
N LEU A 173 6.02 21.44 18.12
CA LEU A 173 4.84 20.87 18.79
C LEU A 173 3.64 21.20 17.87
N GLU A 174 2.78 20.23 17.59
CA GLU A 174 1.53 20.38 16.78
C GLU A 174 1.66 20.46 15.24
N THR A 175 2.20 19.43 14.58
CA THR A 175 1.72 19.09 13.22
C THR A 175 2.00 17.63 12.90
N LEU A 176 0.97 16.80 12.87
CA LEU A 176 1.07 15.38 12.54
C LEU A 176 1.47 15.18 11.06
N PRO A 177 2.18 14.08 10.73
CA PRO A 177 2.87 13.82 9.45
C PRO A 177 1.98 13.62 8.20
N TYR A 178 0.67 13.83 8.33
CA TYR A 178 -0.32 13.63 7.26
C TYR A 178 -0.36 14.76 6.23
N HIS A 179 0.30 15.89 6.50
CA HIS A 179 0.12 17.09 5.69
C HIS A 179 0.80 17.03 4.32
N CYS A 180 1.78 16.13 4.14
CA CYS A 180 2.40 15.94 2.82
C CYS A 180 1.46 15.16 1.90
N CYS A 181 0.88 14.04 2.35
CA CYS A 181 -0.08 13.30 1.51
C CYS A 181 -1.40 14.05 1.27
N SER A 182 -1.84 14.98 2.12
CA SER A 182 -3.17 15.59 1.99
C SER A 182 -3.28 16.70 0.94
N LEU A 183 -2.19 17.43 0.63
CA LEU A 183 -2.24 18.61 -0.27
C LEU A 183 -2.00 18.28 -1.77
N GLN A 184 -1.60 17.06 -2.12
CA GLN A 184 -0.95 16.79 -3.42
C GLN A 184 -1.82 16.19 -4.56
N ILE A 185 -3.16 16.07 -4.43
CA ILE A 185 -4.03 15.67 -5.57
C ILE A 185 -5.30 16.51 -5.56
N SER A 186 -5.15 17.82 -5.61
CA SER A 186 -6.29 18.75 -5.76
C SER A 186 -6.19 19.59 -7.03
N LEU A 187 -5.12 19.46 -7.81
CA LEU A 187 -4.80 20.37 -8.92
C LEU A 187 -5.07 19.81 -10.33
N ALA A 188 -5.67 18.61 -10.45
CA ALA A 188 -6.14 18.11 -11.75
C ALA A 188 -7.65 18.36 -11.97
N HIS A 189 -8.22 19.41 -11.37
CA HIS A 189 -9.65 19.71 -11.46
C HIS A 189 -9.96 20.65 -12.63
N GLY A 190 -9.96 20.09 -13.84
CA GLY A 190 -10.68 20.63 -14.99
C GLY A 190 -12.05 19.96 -15.12
N LEU A 191 -13.12 20.74 -14.94
CA LEU A 191 -14.49 20.56 -15.43
C LEU A 191 -15.01 19.09 -15.62
N GLY A 192 -15.78 18.59 -14.65
CA GLY A 192 -16.85 17.62 -14.92
C GLY A 192 -16.50 16.12 -15.02
N GLN A 193 -15.24 15.71 -14.80
CA GLN A 193 -14.91 14.27 -14.80
C GLN A 193 -15.31 13.57 -13.50
N GLN A 194 -16.10 12.50 -13.62
CA GLN A 194 -16.37 11.55 -12.54
C GLN A 194 -15.06 11.02 -11.95
N ARG A 195 -14.95 10.98 -10.62
CA ARG A 195 -13.74 10.54 -9.93
C ARG A 195 -13.55 9.03 -10.13
N ARG A 196 -12.70 8.65 -11.08
CA ARG A 196 -12.33 7.25 -11.33
C ARG A 196 -11.38 6.72 -10.26
N THR A 197 -11.52 5.45 -9.89
CA THR A 197 -10.59 4.74 -9.01
C THR A 197 -9.29 4.40 -9.74
N LEU A 198 -8.21 4.07 -9.01
CA LEU A 198 -6.95 3.62 -9.61
C LEU A 198 -7.15 2.38 -10.50
N LEU A 199 -7.99 1.45 -10.06
CA LEU A 199 -8.32 0.23 -10.81
C LEU A 199 -9.13 0.55 -12.08
N GLU A 200 -10.07 1.50 -12.03
CA GLU A 200 -10.80 1.95 -13.22
C GLU A 200 -9.90 2.66 -14.21
N CYS A 201 -9.02 3.55 -13.75
CA CYS A 201 -8.03 4.22 -14.60
C CYS A 201 -7.16 3.19 -15.32
N TRP A 202 -6.67 2.16 -14.61
CA TRP A 202 -5.90 1.07 -15.20
C TRP A 202 -6.71 0.25 -16.21
N LYS A 203 -7.94 -0.15 -15.88
CA LYS A 203 -8.84 -0.90 -16.78
C LYS A 203 -9.11 -0.15 -18.09
N HIS A 204 -9.27 1.17 -18.01
CA HIS A 204 -9.53 2.03 -19.17
C HIS A 204 -8.26 2.57 -19.83
N LYS A 205 -7.06 2.13 -19.41
CA LYS A 205 -5.77 2.60 -19.92
C LYS A 205 -5.62 4.14 -19.87
N SER A 206 -6.13 4.74 -18.80
CA SER A 206 -6.03 6.17 -18.53
C SER A 206 -4.82 6.45 -17.65
N TRP A 207 -3.73 6.86 -18.28
CA TRP A 207 -2.41 6.96 -17.64
C TRP A 207 -2.06 8.35 -17.09
N ASP A 208 -2.85 9.39 -17.43
CA ASP A 208 -2.53 10.79 -17.14
C ASP A 208 -2.29 11.09 -15.64
N GLY A 209 -2.89 10.31 -14.75
CA GLY A 209 -2.74 10.41 -13.29
C GLY A 209 -2.20 9.14 -12.62
N LEU A 210 -1.68 8.18 -13.39
CA LEU A 210 -1.34 6.84 -12.91
C LEU A 210 0.12 6.51 -13.20
N MET A 211 0.81 5.96 -12.21
CA MET A 211 2.10 5.32 -12.37
C MET A 211 1.91 3.82 -12.22
N GLU A 212 2.23 3.08 -13.27
CA GLU A 212 2.22 1.62 -13.28
C GLU A 212 3.63 1.10 -13.00
N LEU A 213 3.72 0.17 -12.05
CA LEU A 213 4.94 -0.51 -11.65
C LEU A 213 4.71 -2.02 -11.70
N HIS A 214 5.76 -2.80 -11.90
CA HIS A 214 5.66 -4.24 -12.02
C HIS A 214 6.69 -4.96 -11.16
N ASN A 215 6.41 -6.22 -10.83
CA ASN A 215 7.45 -7.06 -10.25
C ASN A 215 8.57 -7.28 -11.27
N LYS A 216 9.81 -7.13 -10.82
CA LYS A 216 10.99 -7.44 -11.64
C LYS A 216 10.99 -8.93 -12.00
N SER A 217 11.19 -9.21 -13.28
CA SER A 217 11.37 -10.58 -13.77
C SER A 217 12.66 -11.18 -13.19
N PRO A 218 12.62 -12.42 -12.67
CA PRO A 218 13.82 -13.07 -12.18
C PRO A 218 14.76 -13.42 -13.35
N VAL A 219 16.05 -13.51 -13.06
CA VAL A 219 17.09 -13.87 -14.02
C VAL A 219 17.46 -15.33 -13.83
N TRP A 220 17.67 -16.06 -14.91
CA TRP A 220 18.16 -17.43 -14.85
C TRP A 220 19.57 -17.47 -14.27
N ASN A 221 19.78 -18.29 -13.25
CA ASN A 221 21.10 -18.56 -12.69
C ASN A 221 21.51 -20.00 -13.05
N GLU A 222 22.61 -20.14 -13.78
CA GLU A 222 23.12 -21.43 -14.25
C GLU A 222 23.68 -22.28 -13.10
N ASP A 223 24.33 -21.67 -12.11
CA ASP A 223 24.91 -22.38 -10.97
C ASP A 223 23.84 -23.05 -10.10
N THR A 224 22.73 -22.36 -9.89
CA THR A 224 21.60 -22.84 -9.07
C THR A 224 20.48 -23.48 -9.89
N GLN A 225 20.60 -23.55 -11.22
CA GLN A 225 19.60 -24.04 -12.16
C GLN A 225 18.18 -23.52 -11.87
N SER A 226 18.07 -22.23 -11.58
CA SER A 226 16.82 -21.62 -11.12
C SER A 226 16.72 -20.12 -11.44
N TYR A 227 15.48 -19.63 -11.50
CA TYR A 227 15.19 -18.20 -11.64
C TYR A 227 15.37 -17.49 -10.29
N VAL A 228 16.26 -16.51 -10.24
CA VAL A 228 16.62 -15.78 -9.00
C VAL A 228 16.53 -14.27 -9.18
N LEU A 229 16.36 -13.57 -8.06
CA LEU A 229 16.51 -12.12 -7.97
C LEU A 229 17.65 -11.83 -6.99
N ASN A 230 18.48 -10.83 -7.30
CA ASN A 230 19.54 -10.40 -6.40
C ASN A 230 18.99 -9.41 -5.36
N PHE A 231 18.91 -9.85 -4.11
CA PHE A 231 18.45 -9.04 -2.97
C PHE A 231 19.62 -8.42 -2.17
N TYR A 232 20.85 -8.50 -2.67
CA TYR A 232 22.05 -7.93 -2.03
C TYR A 232 22.21 -8.34 -0.56
N GLY A 233 21.90 -9.61 -0.25
CA GLY A 233 21.96 -10.16 1.11
C GLY A 233 20.83 -9.73 2.04
N ARG A 234 19.90 -8.85 1.63
CA ARG A 234 18.74 -8.45 2.45
C ARG A 234 17.75 -9.59 2.66
N VAL A 235 17.60 -10.47 1.67
CA VAL A 235 16.67 -11.61 1.70
C VAL A 235 17.49 -12.90 1.74
N THR A 236 17.19 -13.75 2.72
CA THR A 236 17.99 -14.96 3.01
C THR A 236 17.20 -16.25 2.96
N GLN A 237 15.86 -16.19 2.85
CA GLN A 237 15.01 -17.38 2.72
C GLN A 237 14.26 -17.38 1.40
N ALA A 238 14.25 -18.51 0.71
CA ALA A 238 13.45 -18.71 -0.49
C ALA A 238 11.94 -18.63 -0.16
N SER A 239 11.21 -17.84 -0.96
CA SER A 239 9.76 -17.72 -0.83
C SER A 239 9.15 -17.16 -2.11
N VAL A 240 7.96 -17.64 -2.47
CA VAL A 240 7.10 -17.01 -3.51
C VAL A 240 6.69 -15.58 -3.17
N LYS A 241 6.94 -15.14 -1.93
CA LYS A 241 6.70 -13.77 -1.45
C LYS A 241 7.88 -12.83 -1.69
N ASN A 242 9.03 -13.32 -2.16
CA ASN A 242 10.19 -12.47 -2.43
C ASN A 242 10.00 -11.76 -3.78
N PHE A 243 10.01 -10.43 -3.79
CA PHE A 243 9.84 -9.65 -5.01
C PHE A 243 10.57 -8.31 -4.94
N GLN A 244 10.88 -7.78 -6.12
CA GLN A 244 11.29 -6.39 -6.34
C GLN A 244 10.24 -5.72 -7.22
N ILE A 245 9.90 -4.46 -6.97
CA ILE A 245 9.02 -3.64 -7.78
C ILE A 245 9.86 -2.60 -8.51
N VAL A 246 9.66 -2.47 -9.81
CA VAL A 246 10.38 -1.57 -10.72
C VAL A 246 9.40 -0.85 -11.64
N HIS A 247 9.86 0.22 -12.28
CA HIS A 247 9.15 0.85 -13.38
C HIS A 247 9.72 0.31 -14.71
N ASP A 248 8.89 0.12 -15.73
CA ASP A 248 9.32 -0.48 -17.01
C ASP A 248 10.36 0.35 -17.77
N SER A 249 10.38 1.67 -17.54
CA SER A 249 11.42 2.54 -18.14
C SER A 249 12.81 2.33 -17.54
N ASP A 250 12.91 1.76 -16.33
CA ASP A 250 14.17 1.51 -15.65
C ASP A 250 14.05 0.34 -14.66
N ALA A 251 14.35 -0.87 -15.14
CA ALA A 251 14.35 -2.09 -14.34
C ALA A 251 15.55 -2.19 -13.37
N SER A 252 16.54 -1.29 -13.48
CA SER A 252 17.68 -1.24 -12.56
C SER A 252 17.30 -0.51 -11.26
N TYR A 253 16.39 0.47 -11.36
CA TYR A 253 15.87 1.21 -10.23
C TYR A 253 14.78 0.43 -9.48
N VAL A 254 15.19 -0.18 -8.36
CA VAL A 254 14.28 -0.93 -7.48
C VAL A 254 13.52 0.02 -6.56
N VAL A 255 12.25 0.29 -6.90
CA VAL A 255 11.35 1.16 -6.13
C VAL A 255 11.02 0.54 -4.78
N MET A 256 10.82 -0.78 -4.74
CA MET A 256 10.54 -1.53 -3.52
C MET A 256 11.15 -2.91 -3.61
N GLN A 257 11.74 -3.39 -2.52
CA GLN A 257 12.22 -4.75 -2.38
C GLN A 257 11.63 -5.37 -1.12
N PHE A 258 11.10 -6.58 -1.24
CA PHE A 258 10.52 -7.30 -0.13
C PHE A 258 10.92 -8.77 -0.16
N GLY A 259 11.20 -9.34 1.02
CA GLY A 259 11.44 -10.78 1.10
C GLY A 259 11.65 -11.32 2.50
N ARG A 260 11.62 -12.65 2.57
CA ARG A 260 11.66 -13.42 3.81
C ARG A 260 13.09 -13.67 4.31
N VAL A 261 13.23 -13.62 5.62
CA VAL A 261 14.50 -13.78 6.33
C VAL A 261 14.37 -14.66 7.57
N ALA A 262 13.15 -14.78 8.11
CA ALA A 262 12.76 -15.79 9.09
C ALA A 262 11.30 -16.19 8.88
N ASP A 263 10.78 -17.10 9.69
CA ASP A 263 9.36 -17.50 9.63
C ASP A 263 8.40 -16.34 9.85
N ASP A 264 8.79 -15.43 10.73
CA ASP A 264 7.99 -14.29 11.18
C ASP A 264 8.73 -12.96 11.05
N ALA A 265 9.72 -12.91 10.16
CA ALA A 265 10.46 -11.69 9.85
C ALA A 265 10.75 -11.55 8.35
N PHE A 266 10.60 -10.32 7.86
CA PHE A 266 10.74 -9.94 6.46
C PHE A 266 11.51 -8.62 6.36
N THR A 267 12.34 -8.45 5.33
CA THR A 267 12.89 -7.14 4.96
C THR A 267 11.96 -6.45 3.99
N MET A 268 11.82 -5.14 4.12
CA MET A 268 11.04 -4.29 3.22
C MET A 268 11.81 -2.99 3.01
N ASP A 269 12.35 -2.79 1.83
CA ASP A 269 13.10 -1.58 1.48
C ASP A 269 12.31 -0.83 0.41
N TYR A 270 12.27 0.50 0.48
CA TYR A 270 11.54 1.31 -0.49
C TYR A 270 12.28 2.61 -0.81
N ALA A 271 12.07 3.10 -2.02
CA ALA A 271 12.66 4.31 -2.55
C ALA A 271 11.59 5.18 -3.22
N TYR A 272 11.98 6.39 -3.64
CA TYR A 272 11.09 7.30 -4.36
C TYR A 272 10.49 6.57 -5.58
N PRO A 273 9.20 6.72 -5.90
CA PRO A 273 8.20 7.63 -5.33
C PRO A 273 7.36 7.06 -4.18
N MET A 274 7.76 5.94 -3.57
CA MET A 274 6.92 5.22 -2.62
C MET A 274 7.07 5.76 -1.19
N CYS A 275 5.97 5.85 -0.44
CA CYS A 275 5.99 6.13 1.00
C CYS A 275 5.87 4.84 1.85
N ALA A 276 6.19 4.93 3.14
CA ALA A 276 6.14 3.78 4.05
C ALA A 276 4.76 3.09 4.07
N LEU A 277 3.67 3.88 4.04
CA LEU A 277 2.30 3.35 4.08
C LEU A 277 1.96 2.58 2.80
N GLN A 278 2.38 3.09 1.64
CA GLN A 278 2.22 2.40 0.34
C GLN A 278 3.02 1.10 0.32
N ALA A 279 4.32 1.16 0.65
CA ALA A 279 5.20 -0.01 0.69
C ALA A 279 4.65 -1.08 1.64
N PHE A 280 4.21 -0.68 2.83
CA PHE A 280 3.66 -1.60 3.81
C PHE A 280 2.33 -2.22 3.35
N GLY A 281 1.43 -1.43 2.73
CA GLY A 281 0.21 -1.95 2.13
C GLY A 281 0.46 -2.99 1.03
N ILE A 282 1.46 -2.74 0.18
CA ILE A 282 1.87 -3.67 -0.89
C ILE A 282 2.50 -4.95 -0.29
N ALA A 283 3.32 -4.83 0.76
CA ALA A 283 3.85 -6.00 1.46
C ALA A 283 2.72 -6.81 2.11
N LEU A 284 1.74 -6.15 2.73
CA LEU A 284 0.60 -6.79 3.38
C LEU A 284 -0.25 -7.62 2.40
N SER A 285 -0.48 -7.14 1.17
CA SER A 285 -1.23 -7.90 0.15
C SER A 285 -0.54 -9.20 -0.27
N SER A 286 0.77 -9.34 -0.01
CA SER A 286 1.52 -10.56 -0.30
C SER A 286 1.36 -11.66 0.76
N PHE A 287 0.88 -11.33 1.96
CA PHE A 287 0.70 -12.30 3.04
C PHE A 287 -0.58 -13.13 2.91
N ASP A 288 -1.60 -12.59 2.23
CA ASP A 288 -2.85 -13.30 2.03
C ASP A 288 -2.69 -14.45 1.01
N GLY A 289 -3.32 -15.58 1.32
CA GLY A 289 -3.55 -16.66 0.37
C GLY A 289 -4.49 -16.19 -0.73
N LYS A 290 -4.15 -16.50 -1.98
CA LYS A 290 -4.92 -16.09 -3.17
C LYS A 290 -5.63 -17.31 -3.70
N LEU A 291 -6.95 -17.36 -3.52
CA LEU A 291 -7.77 -18.52 -3.88
C LEU A 291 -7.66 -18.88 -5.38
N ALA A 292 -7.37 -17.89 -6.23
CA ALA A 292 -7.27 -18.06 -7.68
C ALA A 292 -5.83 -18.12 -8.22
N CYS A 293 -4.81 -18.14 -7.35
CA CYS A 293 -3.42 -18.20 -7.79
C CYS A 293 -2.72 -19.50 -7.39
N GLU A 294 -3.32 -20.37 -6.57
CA GLU A 294 -2.75 -21.68 -6.19
C GLU A 294 -2.59 -22.63 -7.38
#